data_AF-A0A450SKN3-F1
#
_entry.id   AF-A0A450SKN3-F1
#
_cell.length_a   1.000
_cell.length_b   1.000
_cell.length_c   1.000
_cell.angle_alpha   90.00
_cell.angle_beta   90.00
_cell.angle_gamma   90.00
#
_symmetry.space_group_name_H-M   'P 1'
#
loop_
_entity.id
_entity.type
_entity.pdbx_description
1 polymer ?
#
loop_
_entity_poly.entity_id
_entity_poly.type
_entity_poly.pdbx_seq_one_letter_code
_entity_poly.pdbx_strand_id
1 'polypeptide(L)'
;MKKLATLRADYHNQIGSRLVRSSEKGEITYPNFADGGSQTSIEIARHISTALEFNAAAGRIDGQTAGRLFETLTCDFIASAFSALAHLRPGRWEYQTAQTTISKFVQYQHLDALVSRVKTDLNLAAALGHGYIVTPDIVIVRQPVTEDEINDREALIASDESIAGLTPFRVRNQQTNHRESPVRSFLHASISCKWTIRSDRSQNTRTEALNLIRNRKGPLPHIVAVTAEPLPMRIASLALGACRT
;
A
#
# COMPACT_ATOMS: atom_id res chain seq x y z
N MET A 1 5.16 -11.85 25.41
CA MET A 1 4.45 -10.78 24.67
C MET A 1 3.32 -11.38 23.84
N LYS A 2 2.22 -10.66 23.62
CA LYS A 2 1.13 -11.10 22.72
C LYS A 2 1.63 -11.07 21.26
N LYS A 3 1.09 -11.94 20.39
CA LYS A 3 1.57 -12.14 19.01
C LYS A 3 1.80 -10.84 18.21
N LEU A 4 0.83 -9.92 18.20
CA LEU A 4 0.97 -8.64 17.48
C LEU A 4 2.06 -7.74 18.05
N ALA A 5 2.24 -7.74 19.37
CA ALA A 5 3.32 -6.98 20.01
C ALA A 5 4.68 -7.54 19.63
N THR A 6 4.83 -8.87 19.54
CA THR A 6 6.05 -9.53 19.06
C THR A 6 6.33 -9.17 17.61
N LEU A 7 5.34 -9.27 16.71
CA LEU A 7 5.50 -8.88 15.30
C LEU A 7 5.91 -7.42 15.14
N ARG A 8 5.37 -6.52 15.96
CA ARG A 8 5.78 -5.10 15.95
C ARG A 8 7.22 -4.91 16.42
N ALA A 9 7.64 -5.61 17.47
CA ALA A 9 9.03 -5.55 17.94
C ALA A 9 9.99 -6.11 16.89
N ASP A 10 9.66 -7.23 16.26
CA ASP A 10 10.46 -7.82 15.17
C ASP A 10 10.57 -6.87 13.98
N TYR A 11 9.47 -6.21 13.60
CA TYR A 11 9.46 -5.18 12.56
C TYR A 11 10.40 -4.02 12.91
N HIS A 12 10.30 -3.48 14.13
CA HIS A 12 11.19 -2.42 14.60
C HIS A 12 12.67 -2.85 14.62
N ASN A 13 12.97 -4.07 15.07
CA ASN A 13 14.32 -4.62 15.07
C ASN A 13 14.90 -4.70 13.64
N GLN A 14 14.08 -5.12 12.67
CA GLN A 14 14.48 -5.14 11.26
C GLN A 14 14.70 -3.72 10.70
N ILE A 15 13.85 -2.76 11.06
CA ILE A 15 14.05 -1.35 10.69
C ILE A 15 15.36 -0.81 11.28
N GLY A 16 15.57 -0.98 12.59
CA GLY A 16 16.77 -0.51 13.28
C GLY A 16 18.06 -1.07 12.69
N SER A 17 18.11 -2.38 12.47
CA SER A 17 19.30 -3.05 11.95
C SER A 17 19.56 -2.81 10.46
N ARG A 18 18.51 -2.83 9.63
CA ARG A 18 18.67 -2.83 8.16
C ARG A 18 18.56 -1.44 7.54
N LEU A 19 17.79 -0.54 8.15
CA LEU A 19 17.38 0.73 7.51
C LEU A 19 17.90 1.97 8.24
N VAL A 20 17.96 1.95 9.57
CA VAL A 20 18.47 3.08 10.36
C VAL A 20 19.98 3.17 10.22
N ARG A 21 20.45 4.38 9.89
CA ARG A 21 21.86 4.72 9.72
C ARG A 21 22.20 5.99 10.47
N SER A 22 23.43 6.10 10.93
CA SER A 22 23.94 7.33 11.52
C SER A 22 24.34 8.34 10.43
N SER A 23 23.81 9.55 10.54
CA SER A 23 24.18 10.73 9.75
C SER A 23 24.90 11.73 10.64
N GLU A 24 25.79 12.54 10.06
CA GLU A 24 26.59 13.53 10.79
C GLU A 24 26.37 14.93 10.22
N LYS A 25 26.35 15.93 11.10
CA LYS A 25 26.39 17.36 10.74
C LYS A 25 27.19 18.11 11.79
N GLY A 26 28.42 18.48 11.46
CA GLY A 26 29.38 18.98 12.46
C GLY A 26 29.63 17.89 13.51
N GLU A 27 29.49 18.23 14.79
CA GLU A 27 29.67 17.30 15.91
C GLU A 27 28.40 16.52 16.27
N ILE A 28 27.29 16.73 15.55
CA ILE A 28 26.00 16.11 15.87
C ILE A 28 25.78 14.86 14.99
N THR A 29 25.66 13.70 15.63
CA THR A 29 25.23 12.44 14.99
C THR A 29 23.73 12.20 15.21
N TYR A 30 22.99 11.91 14.16
CA TYR A 30 21.54 11.71 14.22
C TYR A 30 21.10 10.61 13.24
N PRO A 31 19.96 9.95 13.48
CA PRO A 31 19.50 8.88 12.58
C PRO A 31 19.05 9.44 11.22
N ASN A 32 19.24 8.67 10.16
CA ASN A 32 18.97 9.03 8.77
C ASN A 32 17.49 9.32 8.42
N PHE A 33 16.56 9.09 9.35
CA PHE A 33 15.16 9.51 9.21
C PHE A 33 14.88 10.91 9.79
N ALA A 34 15.88 11.59 10.37
CA ALA A 34 15.77 12.98 10.76
C ALA A 34 16.16 13.94 9.63
N ASP A 35 15.66 15.17 9.71
CA ASP A 35 16.14 16.28 8.91
C ASP A 35 17.31 16.99 9.60
N GLY A 36 18.51 16.86 9.03
CA GLY A 36 19.72 17.54 9.52
C GLY A 36 19.62 19.07 9.55
N GLY A 37 18.66 19.67 8.85
CA GLY A 37 18.36 21.11 8.91
C GLY A 37 17.56 21.53 10.14
N SER A 38 16.96 20.59 10.88
CA SER A 38 16.00 20.88 11.96
C SER A 38 16.45 20.22 13.28
N GLN A 39 16.79 21.05 14.27
CA GLN A 39 17.16 20.57 15.61
C GLN A 39 16.05 19.73 16.25
N THR A 40 14.80 20.18 16.15
CA THR A 40 13.63 19.44 16.65
C THR A 40 13.48 18.07 15.97
N SER A 41 13.74 17.98 14.66
CA SER A 41 13.69 16.70 13.95
C SER A 41 14.76 15.73 14.47
N ILE A 42 15.98 16.23 14.65
CA ILE A 42 17.12 15.49 15.18
C ILE A 42 16.83 14.96 16.58
N GLU A 43 16.35 15.81 17.49
CA GLU A 43 16.05 15.45 18.88
C GLU A 43 14.96 14.38 18.97
N ILE A 44 13.84 14.55 18.26
CA ILE A 44 12.75 13.56 18.25
C ILE A 44 13.25 12.22 17.70
N ALA A 45 13.98 12.24 16.58
CA ALA A 45 14.46 11.03 15.96
C ALA A 45 15.48 10.28 16.83
N ARG A 46 16.34 11.00 17.57
CA ARG A 46 17.24 10.43 18.58
C ARG A 46 16.46 9.77 19.70
N HIS A 47 15.46 10.45 20.27
CA HIS A 47 14.62 9.87 21.32
C HIS A 47 13.85 8.63 20.84
N ILE A 48 13.32 8.63 19.61
CA ILE A 48 12.70 7.45 19.00
C ILE A 48 13.71 6.31 18.89
N SER A 49 14.92 6.60 18.42
CA SER A 49 15.97 5.58 18.27
C SER A 49 16.38 4.98 19.62
N THR A 50 16.50 5.81 20.67
CA THR A 50 16.77 5.34 22.03
C THR A 50 15.62 4.49 22.57
N ALA A 51 14.37 4.95 22.44
CA ALA A 51 13.20 4.25 22.96
C ALA A 51 12.91 2.92 22.23
N LEU A 52 13.34 2.79 20.98
CA LEU A 52 13.21 1.58 20.17
C LEU A 52 14.51 0.76 20.13
N GLU A 53 15.54 1.16 20.88
CA GLU A 53 16.85 0.48 20.96
C GLU A 53 17.49 0.24 19.58
N PHE A 54 17.35 1.23 18.68
CA PHE A 54 17.93 1.15 17.34
C PHE A 54 19.45 1.26 17.39
N ASN A 55 20.12 0.15 17.08
CA ASN A 55 21.55 0.12 16.84
C ASN A 55 21.87 0.66 15.44
N ALA A 56 21.90 1.99 15.31
CA ALA A 56 22.17 2.66 14.04
C ALA A 56 23.55 2.26 13.50
N ALA A 57 23.57 1.55 12.38
CA ALA A 57 24.81 1.19 11.72
C ALA A 57 25.50 2.43 11.12
N ALA A 58 26.82 2.43 11.13
CA ALA A 58 27.60 3.42 10.42
C ALA A 58 27.40 3.30 8.89
N GLY A 59 27.58 4.41 8.18
CA GLY A 59 27.49 4.46 6.73
C GLY A 59 26.17 5.00 6.20
N ARG A 60 26.15 5.35 4.91
CA ARG A 60 25.00 5.98 4.27
C ARG A 60 24.21 4.96 3.48
N ILE A 61 22.88 5.04 3.56
CA ILE A 61 21.98 4.34 2.66
C ILE A 61 21.43 5.35 1.66
N ASP A 62 21.41 4.97 0.39
CA ASP A 62 20.75 5.75 -0.65
C ASP A 62 19.23 5.84 -0.39
N GLY A 63 18.62 6.97 -0.77
CA GLY A 63 17.20 7.23 -0.50
C GLY A 63 16.25 6.29 -1.23
N GLN A 64 16.57 5.87 -2.46
CA GLN A 64 15.75 4.92 -3.21
C GLN A 64 15.87 3.51 -2.61
N THR A 65 17.09 3.14 -2.21
CA THR A 65 17.35 1.88 -1.52
C THR A 65 16.62 1.81 -0.17
N ALA A 66 16.67 2.90 0.60
CA ALA A 66 15.94 3.03 1.86
C ALA A 66 14.42 2.92 1.67
N GLY A 67 13.88 3.58 0.64
CA GLY A 67 12.46 3.49 0.29
C GLY A 67 12.00 2.07 0.00
N ARG A 68 12.66 1.38 -0.95
CA ARG A 68 12.33 -0.01 -1.32
C ARG A 68 12.46 -0.99 -0.15
N LEU A 69 13.48 -0.80 0.69
CA LEU A 69 13.68 -1.63 1.86
C LEU A 69 12.57 -1.37 2.90
N PHE A 70 12.17 -0.12 3.10
CA PHE A 70 11.05 0.24 3.97
C PHE A 70 9.74 -0.38 3.48
N GLU A 71 9.46 -0.32 2.18
CA GLU A 71 8.30 -0.95 1.54
C GLU A 71 8.28 -2.46 1.79
N THR A 72 9.41 -3.14 1.55
CA THR A 72 9.53 -4.58 1.74
C THR A 72 9.28 -4.99 3.19
N LEU A 73 9.97 -4.35 4.14
CA LEU A 73 9.82 -4.63 5.57
C LEU A 73 8.40 -4.36 6.06
N THR A 74 7.76 -3.28 5.58
CA THR A 74 6.39 -2.93 5.93
C THR A 74 5.41 -3.97 5.37
N CYS A 75 5.61 -4.42 4.13
CA CYS A 75 4.77 -5.46 3.50
C CYS A 75 4.85 -6.79 4.26
N ASP A 76 6.05 -7.24 4.62
CA ASP A 76 6.27 -8.48 5.37
C ASP A 76 5.61 -8.44 6.76
N PHE A 77 5.72 -7.29 7.43
CA PHE A 77 5.04 -7.06 8.71
C PHE A 77 3.51 -7.14 8.55
N ILE A 78 2.95 -6.46 7.55
CA ILE A 78 1.52 -6.48 7.26
C ILE A 78 1.06 -7.91 6.94
N ALA A 79 1.77 -8.63 6.08
CA ALA A 79 1.43 -10.00 5.72
C ALA A 79 1.38 -10.91 6.95
N SER A 80 2.39 -10.80 7.83
CA SER A 80 2.48 -11.57 9.07
C SER A 80 1.38 -11.20 10.08
N ALA A 81 1.13 -9.90 10.27
CA ALA A 81 0.15 -9.41 11.23
C ALA A 81 -1.28 -9.68 10.77
N PHE A 82 -1.59 -9.46 9.50
CA PHE A 82 -2.92 -9.68 8.94
C PHE A 82 -3.27 -11.16 8.87
N SER A 83 -2.29 -12.04 8.60
CA SER A 83 -2.50 -13.49 8.65
C SER A 83 -2.89 -13.98 10.05
N ALA A 84 -2.38 -13.35 11.12
CA ALA A 84 -2.81 -13.67 12.49
C ALA A 84 -4.28 -13.27 12.77
N LEU A 85 -4.88 -12.45 11.91
CA LEU A 85 -6.26 -11.98 11.99
C LEU A 85 -7.19 -12.67 10.97
N ALA A 86 -6.74 -13.77 10.35
CA ALA A 86 -7.51 -14.48 9.32
C ALA A 86 -8.93 -14.90 9.78
N HIS A 87 -9.10 -15.20 11.08
CA HIS A 87 -10.40 -15.53 11.66
C HIS A 87 -11.39 -14.35 11.69
N LEU A 88 -10.91 -13.10 11.78
CA LEU A 88 -11.73 -11.89 11.70
C LEU A 88 -12.00 -11.47 10.25
N ARG A 89 -11.12 -11.86 9.33
CA ARG A 89 -11.18 -11.46 7.92
C ARG A 89 -10.80 -12.61 6.99
N PRO A 90 -11.67 -13.63 6.86
CA PRO A 90 -11.36 -14.82 6.08
C PRO A 90 -11.27 -14.51 4.57
N GLY A 91 -10.42 -15.27 3.89
CA GLY A 91 -10.24 -15.19 2.45
C GLY A 91 -8.80 -15.52 2.05
N ARG A 92 -8.59 -15.64 0.73
CA ARG A 92 -7.27 -15.76 0.14
C ARG A 92 -6.71 -14.37 -0.12
N TRP A 93 -5.60 -14.06 0.56
CA TRP A 93 -4.97 -12.74 0.58
C TRP A 93 -3.57 -12.81 -0.04
N GLU A 94 -3.22 -11.79 -0.78
CA GLU A 94 -1.87 -11.58 -1.31
C GLU A 94 -1.36 -10.18 -0.97
N TYR A 95 -0.05 -10.06 -0.84
CA TYR A 95 0.64 -8.83 -0.46
C TYR A 95 1.78 -8.62 -1.46
N GLN A 96 1.83 -7.45 -2.09
CA GLN A 96 2.77 -7.20 -3.18
C GLN A 96 3.39 -5.81 -3.02
N THR A 97 4.71 -5.72 -3.19
CA THR A 97 5.54 -4.49 -3.14
C THR A 97 5.91 -3.98 -4.53
N ALA A 98 5.27 -4.49 -5.57
CA ALA A 98 5.48 -4.04 -6.94
C ALA A 98 4.47 -2.95 -7.29
N GLN A 99 4.94 -1.96 -8.07
CA GLN A 99 4.15 -0.92 -8.75
C GLN A 99 3.09 -1.54 -9.68
N THR A 100 2.08 -2.13 -9.06
CA THR A 100 1.04 -2.88 -9.73
C THR A 100 0.03 -1.86 -10.23
N THR A 101 -0.13 -1.80 -11.54
CA THR A 101 -1.17 -0.96 -12.14
C THR A 101 -2.52 -1.37 -11.58
N ILE A 102 -3.22 -0.41 -10.99
CA ILE A 102 -4.52 -0.66 -10.34
C ILE A 102 -5.56 -1.27 -11.28
N SER A 103 -5.40 -1.08 -12.60
CA SER A 103 -6.28 -1.61 -13.63
C SER A 103 -6.35 -3.15 -13.68
N LYS A 104 -5.40 -3.85 -13.05
CA LYS A 104 -5.45 -5.31 -12.88
C LYS A 104 -6.54 -5.76 -11.89
N PHE A 105 -7.11 -4.85 -11.11
CA PHE A 105 -8.13 -5.17 -10.11
C PHE A 105 -9.54 -4.88 -10.62
N VAL A 106 -10.52 -5.68 -10.15
CA VAL A 106 -11.93 -5.57 -10.53
C VAL A 106 -12.45 -4.13 -10.45
N GLN A 107 -12.11 -3.40 -9.38
CA GLN A 107 -12.63 -2.04 -9.17
C GLN A 107 -12.17 -1.03 -10.23
N TYR A 108 -11.06 -1.30 -10.90
CA TYR A 108 -10.40 -0.37 -11.82
C TYR A 108 -10.18 -0.98 -13.21
N GLN A 109 -10.75 -2.17 -13.49
CA GLN A 109 -10.54 -2.89 -14.74
C GLN A 109 -10.91 -2.11 -16.01
N HIS A 110 -11.86 -1.18 -15.90
CA HIS A 110 -12.25 -0.30 -17.00
C HIS A 110 -11.14 0.68 -17.42
N LEU A 111 -10.15 0.90 -16.56
CA LEU A 111 -8.98 1.72 -16.89
C LEU A 111 -8.06 1.03 -17.90
N ASP A 112 -8.04 -0.31 -18.00
CA ASP A 112 -7.22 -1.03 -19.00
C ASP A 112 -7.55 -0.55 -20.42
N ALA A 113 -8.85 -0.43 -20.74
CA ALA A 113 -9.33 0.05 -22.03
C ALA A 113 -9.05 1.55 -22.26
N LEU A 114 -8.95 2.32 -21.18
CA LEU A 114 -8.62 3.74 -21.24
C LEU A 114 -7.11 3.93 -21.49
N VAL A 115 -6.26 3.17 -20.79
CA VAL A 115 -4.80 3.21 -20.99
C VAL A 115 -4.43 2.81 -22.41
N SER A 116 -5.06 1.78 -22.99
CA SER A 116 -4.78 1.37 -24.37
C SER A 116 -5.15 2.44 -25.40
N ARG A 117 -6.29 3.14 -25.21
CA ARG A 117 -6.74 4.21 -26.11
C ARG A 117 -5.93 5.51 -25.96
N VAL A 118 -5.52 5.84 -24.73
CA VAL A 118 -4.68 7.03 -24.48
C VAL A 118 -3.31 6.90 -25.15
N LYS A 119 -2.75 5.69 -25.25
CA LYS A 119 -1.49 5.47 -25.96
C LYS A 119 -1.57 5.81 -27.46
N THR A 120 -2.77 5.75 -28.04
CA THR A 120 -2.99 5.96 -29.47
C THR A 120 -3.54 7.36 -29.80
N ASP A 121 -3.98 8.13 -28.80
CA ASP A 121 -4.63 9.44 -28.99
C ASP A 121 -3.98 10.52 -28.11
N LEU A 122 -3.23 11.43 -28.75
CA LEU A 122 -2.54 12.56 -28.12
C LEU A 122 -3.50 13.56 -27.46
N ASN A 123 -4.70 13.76 -28.01
CA ASN A 123 -5.68 14.67 -27.42
C ASN A 123 -6.26 14.07 -26.14
N LEU A 124 -6.53 12.77 -26.15
CA LEU A 124 -7.00 12.05 -24.98
C LEU A 124 -5.92 12.00 -23.87
N ALA A 125 -4.65 11.85 -24.25
CA ALA A 125 -3.51 11.94 -23.34
C ALA A 125 -3.40 13.32 -22.68
N ALA A 126 -3.55 14.39 -23.46
CA ALA A 126 -3.52 15.76 -22.94
C ALA A 126 -4.70 16.06 -22.00
N ALA A 127 -5.89 15.56 -22.30
CA ALA A 127 -7.10 15.81 -21.51
C ALA A 127 -7.15 15.01 -20.19
N LEU A 128 -6.67 13.76 -20.19
CA LEU A 128 -6.71 12.88 -19.00
C LEU A 128 -5.45 12.97 -18.14
N GLY A 129 -4.36 13.53 -18.68
CA GLY A 129 -3.07 13.65 -17.99
C GLY A 129 -2.44 12.29 -17.66
N HIS A 130 -1.53 12.23 -16.69
CA HIS A 130 -0.91 10.98 -16.23
C HIS A 130 -1.51 10.42 -14.93
N GLY A 131 -2.50 11.09 -14.34
CA GLY A 131 -3.05 10.74 -13.02
C GLY A 131 -3.75 9.38 -12.96
N TYR A 132 -4.20 8.83 -14.09
CA TYR A 132 -4.88 7.54 -14.13
C TYR A 132 -3.93 6.34 -13.92
N ILE A 133 -2.60 6.53 -14.01
CA ILE A 133 -1.60 5.49 -13.74
C ILE A 133 -1.18 5.56 -12.28
N VAL A 134 -2.01 4.99 -11.40
CA VAL A 134 -1.66 4.85 -9.99
C VAL A 134 -0.92 3.52 -9.80
N THR A 135 0.25 3.59 -9.17
CA THR A 135 1.07 2.43 -8.81
C THR A 135 1.42 2.51 -7.33
N PRO A 136 0.60 1.92 -6.44
CA PRO A 136 0.85 1.97 -5.01
C PRO A 136 2.17 1.29 -4.63
N ASP A 137 2.78 1.76 -3.54
CA ASP A 137 4.03 1.18 -3.01
C ASP A 137 3.78 -0.27 -2.50
N ILE A 138 2.67 -0.48 -1.78
CA ILE A 138 2.21 -1.81 -1.37
C ILE A 138 0.72 -1.96 -1.70
N VAL A 139 0.35 -3.12 -2.24
CA VAL A 139 -1.06 -3.51 -2.42
C VAL A 139 -1.39 -4.75 -1.59
N ILE A 140 -2.55 -4.72 -0.94
CA ILE A 140 -3.17 -5.91 -0.34
C ILE A 140 -4.31 -6.33 -1.25
N VAL A 141 -4.31 -7.60 -1.64
CA VAL A 141 -5.19 -8.14 -2.68
C VAL A 141 -6.04 -9.25 -2.10
N ARG A 142 -7.32 -9.27 -2.47
CA ARG A 142 -8.25 -10.37 -2.15
C ARG A 142 -8.60 -11.14 -3.41
N GLN A 143 -8.41 -12.45 -3.40
CA GLN A 143 -8.84 -13.30 -4.51
C GLN A 143 -10.36 -13.46 -4.54
N PRO A 144 -10.98 -13.58 -5.74
CA PRO A 144 -12.35 -14.06 -5.86
C PRO A 144 -12.46 -15.52 -5.40
N VAL A 145 -13.68 -15.96 -5.13
CA VAL A 145 -13.96 -17.31 -4.62
C VAL A 145 -14.47 -18.24 -5.72
N THR A 146 -14.12 -19.52 -5.63
CA THR A 146 -14.68 -20.59 -6.48
C THR A 146 -16.05 -21.02 -5.97
N GLU A 147 -16.79 -21.78 -6.79
CA GLU A 147 -18.06 -22.37 -6.36
C GLU A 147 -17.85 -23.39 -5.23
N ASP A 148 -16.75 -24.15 -5.28
CA ASP A 148 -16.38 -25.07 -4.19
C ASP A 148 -16.15 -24.33 -2.87
N GLU A 149 -15.47 -23.17 -2.88
CA GLU A 149 -15.29 -22.35 -1.68
C GLU A 149 -16.61 -21.77 -1.15
N ILE A 150 -17.53 -21.40 -2.04
CA ILE A 150 -18.86 -20.90 -1.65
C ILE A 150 -19.68 -22.02 -1.02
N ASN A 151 -19.62 -23.22 -1.61
CA ASN A 151 -20.45 -24.36 -1.24
C ASN A 151 -19.80 -25.31 -0.22
N ASP A 152 -18.64 -24.95 0.35
CA ASP A 152 -17.82 -25.80 1.24
C ASP A 152 -18.60 -26.31 2.46
N ARG A 153 -19.47 -25.47 3.05
CA ARG A 153 -20.25 -25.83 4.25
C ARG A 153 -21.69 -26.25 3.94
N GLU A 154 -22.29 -25.64 2.93
CA GLU A 154 -23.68 -25.83 2.53
C GLU A 154 -23.79 -25.54 1.04
N ALA A 155 -24.64 -26.28 0.32
CA ALA A 155 -24.90 -26.01 -1.09
C ALA A 155 -25.73 -24.71 -1.23
N LEU A 156 -25.04 -23.58 -1.39
CA LEU A 156 -25.66 -22.25 -1.46
C LEU A 156 -26.01 -21.82 -2.88
N ILE A 157 -25.21 -22.20 -3.87
CA ILE A 157 -25.40 -21.79 -5.27
C ILE A 157 -25.09 -22.95 -6.21
N ALA A 158 -26.03 -23.30 -7.08
CA ALA A 158 -25.79 -24.24 -8.17
C ALA A 158 -25.18 -23.55 -9.41
N SER A 159 -24.41 -24.31 -10.19
CA SER A 159 -23.66 -23.83 -11.34
C SER A 159 -24.52 -23.31 -12.51
N ASP A 160 -25.74 -23.83 -12.63
CA ASP A 160 -26.72 -23.57 -13.68
C ASP A 160 -27.83 -22.60 -13.25
N GLU A 161 -27.77 -22.14 -12.00
CA GLU A 161 -28.79 -21.27 -11.43
C GLU A 161 -28.57 -19.80 -11.78
N SER A 162 -29.64 -19.10 -12.15
CA SER A 162 -29.62 -17.68 -12.54
C SER A 162 -29.60 -16.73 -11.34
N ILE A 163 -28.81 -17.04 -10.31
CA ILE A 163 -28.65 -16.22 -9.11
C ILE A 163 -27.22 -15.67 -9.02
N ALA A 164 -27.08 -14.43 -8.53
CA ALA A 164 -25.80 -13.76 -8.34
C ALA A 164 -24.86 -13.85 -9.57
N GLY A 165 -25.38 -13.83 -10.80
CA GLY A 165 -24.58 -13.95 -12.03
C GLY A 165 -23.76 -12.70 -12.40
N LEU A 166 -24.02 -11.59 -11.72
CA LEU A 166 -23.36 -10.30 -11.97
C LEU A 166 -22.25 -9.97 -10.97
N THR A 167 -22.09 -10.75 -9.88
CA THR A 167 -21.02 -10.45 -8.92
C THR A 167 -19.66 -10.85 -9.49
N PRO A 168 -18.68 -9.94 -9.53
CA PRO A 168 -17.32 -10.31 -9.91
C PRO A 168 -16.62 -11.12 -8.80
N PHE A 169 -17.22 -11.29 -7.62
CA PHE A 169 -16.61 -12.04 -6.54
C PHE A 169 -16.55 -13.55 -6.82
N ARG A 170 -17.41 -14.06 -7.70
CA ARG A 170 -17.39 -15.44 -8.19
C ARG A 170 -16.42 -15.55 -9.37
N VAL A 171 -15.46 -16.46 -9.28
CA VAL A 171 -14.52 -16.76 -10.39
C VAL A 171 -15.27 -17.09 -11.68
N ARG A 172 -16.32 -17.91 -11.59
CA ARG A 172 -17.15 -18.33 -12.73
C ARG A 172 -17.70 -17.16 -13.52
N ASN A 173 -18.29 -16.16 -12.85
CA ASN A 173 -18.89 -15.00 -13.51
C ASN A 173 -17.87 -14.18 -14.29
N GLN A 174 -16.63 -14.09 -13.78
CA GLN A 174 -15.56 -13.38 -14.50
C GLN A 174 -15.18 -14.13 -15.78
N GLN A 175 -15.15 -15.47 -15.75
CA GLN A 175 -14.82 -16.31 -16.89
C GLN A 175 -15.94 -16.34 -17.94
N THR A 176 -17.21 -16.35 -17.52
CA THR A 176 -18.36 -16.37 -18.45
C THR A 176 -18.57 -15.03 -19.13
N ASN A 177 -18.48 -13.92 -18.37
CA ASN A 177 -18.80 -12.58 -18.86
C ASN A 177 -17.63 -11.92 -19.61
N HIS A 178 -16.39 -12.38 -19.36
CA HIS A 178 -15.19 -11.83 -19.96
C HIS A 178 -14.24 -12.95 -20.43
N ARG A 179 -14.69 -13.78 -21.37
CA ARG A 179 -13.96 -14.97 -21.88
C ARG A 179 -12.51 -14.73 -22.31
N GLU A 180 -12.17 -13.51 -22.71
CA GLU A 180 -10.82 -13.12 -23.16
C GLU A 180 -9.98 -12.40 -22.09
N SER A 181 -10.54 -12.12 -20.91
CA SER A 181 -9.82 -11.45 -19.83
C SER A 181 -9.42 -12.44 -18.73
N PRO A 182 -8.24 -12.26 -18.11
CA PRO A 182 -7.87 -13.04 -16.94
C PRO A 182 -8.82 -12.76 -15.78
N VAL A 183 -8.97 -13.75 -14.89
CA VAL A 183 -9.65 -13.57 -13.60
C VAL A 183 -8.89 -12.50 -12.81
N ARG A 184 -9.60 -11.45 -12.41
CA ARG A 184 -9.07 -10.31 -11.66
C ARG A 184 -9.41 -10.43 -10.18
N SER A 185 -8.45 -10.01 -9.37
CA SER A 185 -8.58 -9.91 -7.92
C SER A 185 -9.14 -8.55 -7.51
N PHE A 186 -9.43 -8.38 -6.22
CA PHE A 186 -9.92 -7.13 -5.65
C PHE A 186 -8.78 -6.41 -4.92
N LEU A 187 -8.62 -5.12 -5.19
CA LEU A 187 -7.72 -4.28 -4.40
C LEU A 187 -8.34 -4.06 -3.03
N HIS A 188 -7.77 -4.63 -1.98
CA HIS A 188 -8.26 -4.43 -0.62
C HIS A 188 -7.66 -3.19 0.02
N ALA A 189 -6.36 -2.97 -0.16
CA ALA A 189 -5.66 -1.80 0.35
C ALA A 189 -4.57 -1.34 -0.60
N SER A 190 -4.38 -0.03 -0.65
CA SER A 190 -3.27 0.69 -1.29
C SER A 190 -2.52 1.43 -0.18
N ILE A 191 -1.27 1.09 0.04
CA ILE A 191 -0.46 1.62 1.13
C ILE A 191 0.75 2.34 0.53
N SER A 192 0.85 3.64 0.80
CA SER A 192 2.00 4.46 0.39
C SER A 192 3.03 4.51 1.52
N CYS A 193 4.27 4.10 1.23
CA CYS A 193 5.36 4.11 2.19
C CYS A 193 6.25 5.32 1.96
N LYS A 194 6.54 6.07 3.03
CA LYS A 194 7.41 7.25 2.99
C LYS A 194 8.36 7.19 4.16
N TRP A 195 9.61 6.79 3.92
CA TRP A 195 10.61 6.73 4.99
C TRP A 195 10.74 8.06 5.73
N THR A 196 10.83 9.16 4.98
CA THR A 196 10.70 10.55 5.48
C THR A 196 9.79 11.36 4.57
N ILE A 197 9.21 12.44 5.09
CA ILE A 197 8.28 13.29 4.33
C ILE A 197 9.00 14.56 3.89
N ARG A 198 8.85 14.88 2.60
CA ARG A 198 9.15 16.20 2.02
C ARG A 198 7.85 16.79 1.46
N SER A 199 7.72 18.12 1.49
CA SER A 199 6.47 18.83 1.14
C SER A 199 6.01 18.59 -0.29
N ASP A 200 6.93 18.35 -1.23
CA ASP A 200 6.67 17.99 -2.62
C ASP A 200 6.14 16.55 -2.75
N ARG A 201 6.66 15.62 -1.96
CA ARG A 201 6.34 14.19 -2.07
C ARG A 201 5.03 13.79 -1.38
N SER A 202 4.53 14.60 -0.43
CA SER A 202 3.22 14.35 0.19
C SER A 202 2.04 14.63 -0.75
N GLN A 203 2.23 15.48 -1.77
CA GLN A 203 1.18 15.75 -2.77
C GLN A 203 0.96 14.58 -3.73
N ASN A 204 1.99 13.78 -4.01
CA ASN A 204 1.87 12.59 -4.84
C ASN A 204 0.92 11.58 -4.20
N THR A 205 1.09 11.32 -2.90
CA THR A 205 0.21 10.41 -2.14
C THR A 205 -1.25 10.88 -2.14
N ARG A 206 -1.51 12.20 -2.07
CA ARG A 206 -2.87 12.74 -2.19
C ARG A 206 -3.45 12.53 -3.58
N THR A 207 -2.66 12.78 -4.62
CA THR A 207 -3.11 12.60 -6.01
C THR A 207 -3.41 11.12 -6.29
N GLU A 208 -2.55 10.20 -5.86
CA GLU A 208 -2.78 8.75 -5.94
C GLU A 208 -4.08 8.35 -5.24
N ALA A 209 -4.29 8.82 -4.01
CA ALA A 209 -5.52 8.58 -3.25
C ALA A 209 -6.76 9.11 -3.97
N LEU A 210 -6.72 10.33 -4.50
CA LEU A 210 -7.82 10.92 -5.24
C LEU A 210 -8.15 10.13 -6.51
N ASN A 211 -7.14 9.60 -7.20
CA ASN A 211 -7.36 8.77 -8.39
C ASN A 211 -8.00 7.43 -8.05
N LEU A 212 -7.62 6.80 -6.93
CA LEU A 212 -8.30 5.61 -6.41
C LEU A 212 -9.75 5.89 -6.04
N ILE A 213 -10.03 7.05 -5.46
CA ILE A 213 -11.40 7.46 -5.08
C ILE A 213 -12.24 7.72 -6.34
N ARG A 214 -11.75 8.52 -7.28
CA ARG A 214 -12.48 8.98 -8.46
C ARG A 214 -12.79 7.85 -9.44
N ASN A 215 -11.84 6.95 -9.66
CA ASN A 215 -11.95 5.93 -10.70
C ASN A 215 -12.47 4.59 -10.19
N ARG A 216 -12.94 4.46 -8.94
CA ARG A 216 -13.42 3.16 -8.46
C ARG A 216 -14.80 2.81 -9.05
N LYS A 217 -14.98 1.54 -9.40
CA LYS A 217 -16.30 0.91 -9.57
C LYS A 217 -16.46 -0.20 -8.53
N GLY A 218 -17.15 0.10 -7.43
CA GLY A 218 -17.32 -0.79 -6.29
C GLY A 218 -16.73 -0.21 -4.99
N PRO A 219 -16.45 -1.06 -3.99
CA PRO A 219 -15.91 -0.64 -2.71
C PRO A 219 -14.56 0.06 -2.85
N LEU A 220 -14.38 1.16 -2.11
CA LEU A 220 -13.10 1.86 -2.02
C LEU A 220 -12.09 0.97 -1.26
N PRO A 221 -10.88 0.73 -1.80
CA PRO A 221 -9.82 0.08 -1.02
C PRO A 221 -9.44 0.94 0.19
N HIS A 222 -8.83 0.34 1.21
CA HIS A 222 -8.16 1.11 2.25
C HIS A 222 -7.02 1.92 1.62
N ILE A 223 -6.97 3.22 1.89
CA ILE A 223 -5.89 4.10 1.44
C ILE A 223 -5.15 4.55 2.69
N VAL A 224 -3.91 4.12 2.84
CA VAL A 224 -3.11 4.34 4.05
C VAL A 224 -1.73 4.84 3.69
N ALA A 225 -1.15 5.69 4.52
CA ALA A 225 0.26 6.05 4.44
C ALA A 225 1.01 5.53 5.67
N VAL A 226 2.19 4.97 5.46
CA VAL A 226 3.11 4.51 6.52
C VAL A 226 4.40 5.33 6.43
N THR A 227 4.86 5.87 7.56
CA THR A 227 6.04 6.73 7.59
C THR A 227 6.87 6.58 8.86
N ALA A 228 8.17 6.87 8.75
CA ALA A 228 9.08 7.04 9.88
C ALA A 228 9.48 8.51 10.08
N GLU A 229 8.79 9.46 9.43
CA GLU A 229 9.01 10.90 9.61
C GLU A 229 8.86 11.28 11.10
N PRO A 230 9.88 11.89 11.72
CA PRO A 230 9.83 12.23 13.14
C PRO A 230 9.05 13.52 13.41
N LEU A 231 8.96 14.47 12.47
CA LEU A 231 8.33 15.77 12.74
C LEU A 231 6.79 15.71 12.66
N PRO A 232 6.06 16.02 13.74
CA PRO A 232 4.59 16.02 13.74
C PRO A 232 3.99 16.94 12.67
N MET A 233 4.58 18.11 12.40
CA MET A 233 4.10 19.02 11.36
C MET A 233 4.19 18.43 9.95
N ARG A 234 5.21 17.61 9.67
CA ARG A 234 5.34 16.93 8.37
C ARG A 234 4.39 15.77 8.24
N ILE A 235 4.17 15.02 9.32
CA ILE A 235 3.11 14.00 9.38
C ILE A 235 1.75 14.65 9.14
N ALA A 236 1.48 15.76 9.82
CA ALA A 236 0.26 16.55 9.68
C ALA A 236 0.05 17.06 8.24
N SER A 237 1.12 17.37 7.52
CA SER A 237 1.03 17.77 6.11
C SER A 237 0.39 16.71 5.20
N LEU A 238 0.38 15.44 5.62
CA LEU A 238 -0.29 14.34 4.92
C LEU A 238 -1.58 13.90 5.64
N ALA A 239 -1.57 13.86 6.97
CA ALA A 239 -2.67 13.36 7.80
C ALA A 239 -3.83 14.35 7.97
N LEU A 240 -3.57 15.67 7.91
CA LEU A 240 -4.60 16.70 7.99
C LEU A 240 -5.15 17.03 6.61
N GLY A 241 -6.47 17.27 6.57
CA GLY A 241 -7.24 17.43 5.34
C GLY A 241 -7.90 16.12 4.95
N ALA A 242 -9.09 15.86 5.51
CA ALA A 242 -9.87 14.72 5.05
C ALA A 242 -10.31 14.97 3.60
N CYS A 243 -10.00 14.03 2.71
CA CYS A 243 -10.84 13.85 1.52
C CYS A 243 -12.21 13.46 2.04
N ARG A 244 -13.14 14.42 2.16
CA ARG A 244 -14.54 14.13 2.41
C ARG A 244 -15.02 13.27 1.23
N THR A 245 -15.26 11.99 1.51
CA THR A 245 -15.85 11.03 0.57
C THR A 245 -17.30 11.36 0.28
#